data_AF-A0A2W5SQB8-F1
#
_entry.id   AF-A0A2W5SQB8-F1
#
_cell.length_a   1.000
_cell.length_b   1.000
_cell.length_c   1.000
_cell.angle_alpha   90.00
_cell.angle_beta   90.00
_cell.angle_gamma   90.00
#
_symmetry.space_group_name_H-M   'P 1'
#
loop_
_entity.id
_entity.type
_entity.pdbx_description
1 polymer ?
#
loop_
_entity_poly.entity_id
_entity_poly.type
_entity_poly.pdbx_seq_one_letter_code
_entity_poly.pdbx_strand_id
1 'polypeptide(L)'
;MRGARRFALLVLATVAGTTQAAEPFPWPGGRKAAVSLAYDDAAPSQLDNAIPALDRHGLKGSFYLTLASDTLRTRQREWAAAARNGHELGNHTLFHACSSSRFQTHRADRRPH
;
A
#
# COMPACT_ATOMS: atom_id res chain seq x y z
N MET A 1 13.61 -28.39 74.60
CA MET A 1 13.94 -27.26 73.69
C MET A 1 13.17 -27.47 72.37
N ARG A 2 12.05 -26.76 72.17
CA ARG A 2 11.28 -26.68 70.92
C ARG A 2 11.37 -25.19 70.52
N GLY A 3 11.94 -24.77 69.40
CA GLY A 3 11.65 -25.15 68.04
C GLY A 3 10.86 -23.99 67.42
N ALA A 4 11.50 -23.12 66.66
CA ALA A 4 10.83 -22.07 65.90
C ALA A 4 11.53 -21.88 64.56
N ARG A 5 11.08 -22.62 63.54
CA ARG A 5 11.49 -22.41 62.15
C ARG A 5 10.69 -21.23 61.61
N ARG A 6 11.37 -20.11 61.35
CA ARG A 6 10.80 -18.93 60.69
C ARG A 6 10.56 -19.29 59.22
N PHE A 7 9.31 -19.47 58.82
CA PHE A 7 8.93 -19.52 57.41
C PHE A 7 8.89 -18.09 56.87
N ALA A 8 9.84 -17.74 56.01
CA ALA A 8 9.76 -16.51 55.23
C ALA A 8 8.77 -16.75 54.08
N LEU A 9 7.62 -16.08 54.10
CA LEU A 9 6.69 -16.06 52.98
C LEU A 9 7.29 -15.15 51.89
N LEU A 10 7.77 -15.74 50.81
CA LEU A 10 8.14 -15.02 49.60
C LEU A 10 6.84 -14.68 48.85
N VAL A 11 6.40 -13.43 48.90
CA VAL A 11 5.27 -12.94 48.09
C VAL A 11 5.78 -12.72 46.66
N LEU A 12 5.52 -13.69 45.79
CA LEU A 12 5.79 -13.56 44.37
C LEU A 12 4.73 -12.64 43.74
N ALA A 13 5.06 -11.35 43.59
CA ALA A 13 4.20 -10.40 42.90
C ALA A 13 4.17 -10.73 41.40
N THR A 14 3.07 -11.36 40.96
CA THR A 14 2.79 -11.56 39.54
C THR A 14 2.44 -10.21 38.92
N VAL A 15 3.38 -9.63 38.17
CA VAL A 15 3.07 -8.51 37.28
C VAL A 15 2.25 -9.10 36.12
N ALA A 16 0.92 -9.09 36.27
CA ALA A 16 0.02 -9.34 35.16
C ALA A 16 0.14 -8.16 34.19
N GLY A 17 0.88 -8.35 33.09
CA GLY A 17 0.91 -7.39 32.01
C GLY A 17 -0.50 -7.23 31.46
N THR A 18 -1.12 -6.07 31.68
CA THR A 18 -2.40 -5.75 31.06
C THR A 18 -2.15 -5.57 29.57
N THR A 19 -2.60 -6.54 28.77
CA THR A 19 -2.75 -6.35 27.32
C THR A 19 -3.81 -5.27 27.11
N GLN A 20 -3.38 -4.02 26.93
CA GLN A 20 -4.29 -2.94 26.55
C GLN A 20 -4.85 -3.28 25.17
N ALA A 21 -6.11 -3.68 25.13
CA ALA A 21 -6.84 -3.78 23.87
C ALA A 21 -6.80 -2.40 23.21
N ALA A 22 -6.50 -2.37 21.91
CA ALA A 22 -6.52 -1.12 21.16
C ALA A 22 -7.94 -0.55 21.21
N GLU A 23 -8.08 0.66 21.74
CA GLU A 23 -9.35 1.37 21.73
C GLU A 23 -9.83 1.57 20.28
N PRO A 24 -11.13 1.36 19.99
CA PRO A 24 -11.64 1.54 18.64
C PRO A 24 -11.33 2.93 18.11
N PHE A 25 -10.76 3.03 16.90
CA PHE A 25 -10.52 4.31 16.26
C PHE A 25 -11.87 5.02 15.99
N PRO A 26 -12.06 6.28 16.43
CA PRO A 26 -13.32 6.99 16.24
C PRO A 26 -13.43 7.49 14.80
N TRP A 27 -13.88 6.62 13.89
CA TRP A 27 -14.09 7.02 12.51
C TRP A 27 -15.13 8.14 12.39
N PRO A 28 -14.93 9.10 11.46
CA PRO A 28 -15.88 10.18 11.24
C PRO A 28 -17.32 9.68 11.02
N GLY A 29 -18.28 10.39 11.59
CA GLY A 29 -19.71 10.07 11.45
C GLY A 29 -20.14 8.79 12.16
N GLY A 30 -19.38 8.30 13.15
CA GLY A 30 -19.74 7.09 13.92
C GLY A 30 -19.62 5.79 13.11
N ARG A 31 -18.85 5.81 12.01
CA ARG A 31 -18.62 4.60 11.21
C ARG A 31 -17.77 3.59 11.99
N LYS A 32 -17.90 2.31 11.60
CA LYS A 32 -17.15 1.20 12.23
C LYS A 32 -15.79 0.97 11.58
N ALA A 33 -15.65 1.38 10.31
CA ALA A 33 -14.44 1.19 9.51
C ALA A 33 -14.42 2.17 8.34
N ALA A 34 -13.28 2.23 7.66
CA ALA A 34 -13.12 2.82 6.34
C ALA A 34 -12.60 1.77 5.36
N VAL A 35 -12.89 1.96 4.07
CA VAL A 35 -12.34 1.17 2.96
C VAL A 35 -11.54 2.12 2.09
N SER A 36 -10.32 1.73 1.73
CA SER A 36 -9.47 2.45 0.79
C SER A 36 -9.29 1.62 -0.47
N LEU A 37 -9.51 2.24 -1.63
CA LEU A 37 -9.31 1.62 -2.95
C LEU A 37 -8.07 2.25 -3.58
N ALA A 38 -6.99 1.49 -3.63
CA ALA A 38 -5.70 1.92 -4.14
C ALA A 38 -5.29 1.10 -5.38
N TYR A 39 -4.66 1.77 -6.34
CA TYR A 39 -4.22 1.18 -7.60
C TYR A 39 -2.78 1.64 -7.91
N ASP A 40 -1.97 0.71 -8.40
CA ASP A 40 -0.53 0.93 -8.62
C ASP A 40 -0.17 0.89 -10.12
N ASP A 41 1.05 1.28 -10.46
CA ASP A 41 1.68 1.11 -11.80
C ASP A 41 1.14 1.98 -12.94
N ALA A 42 0.08 2.77 -12.71
CA ALA A 42 -0.56 3.61 -13.73
C ALA A 42 -1.01 2.84 -15.00
N ALA A 43 -1.60 1.65 -14.83
CA ALA A 43 -2.04 0.82 -15.94
C ALA A 43 -3.14 1.51 -16.79
N PRO A 44 -3.17 1.32 -18.13
CA PRO A 44 -4.22 1.92 -18.99
C PRO A 44 -5.65 1.60 -18.54
N SER A 45 -5.88 0.37 -18.06
CA SER A 45 -7.18 -0.09 -17.58
C SER A 45 -7.72 0.73 -16.40
N GLN A 46 -6.87 1.43 -15.67
CA GLN A 46 -7.29 2.31 -14.58
C GLN A 46 -8.01 3.55 -15.11
N LEU A 47 -7.47 4.16 -16.17
CA LEU A 47 -8.11 5.27 -16.89
C LEU A 47 -9.37 4.80 -17.63
N ASP A 48 -9.29 3.61 -18.26
CA ASP A 48 -10.37 3.13 -19.13
C ASP A 48 -11.56 2.53 -18.38
N ASN A 49 -11.32 1.92 -17.21
CA ASN A 49 -12.33 1.14 -16.50
C ASN A 49 -12.49 1.55 -15.04
N ALA A 50 -11.39 1.62 -14.28
CA ALA A 50 -11.46 1.81 -12.83
C ALA A 50 -12.01 3.19 -12.46
N ILE A 51 -11.43 4.27 -13.00
CA ILE A 51 -11.89 5.64 -12.74
C ILE A 51 -13.37 5.81 -13.17
N PRO A 52 -13.77 5.45 -14.40
CA PRO A 52 -15.18 5.52 -14.79
C PRO A 52 -16.12 4.72 -13.88
N ALA A 53 -15.70 3.54 -13.40
CA ALA A 53 -16.52 2.73 -12.49
C ALA A 53 -16.66 3.40 -11.12
N LEU A 54 -15.56 3.88 -10.54
CA LEU A 54 -15.57 4.61 -9.27
C LEU A 54 -16.47 5.84 -9.35
N ASP A 55 -16.36 6.62 -10.42
CA ASP A 55 -17.16 7.81 -10.64
C ASP A 55 -18.65 7.51 -10.75
N ARG A 56 -19.03 6.45 -11.49
CA ARG A 56 -20.43 6.01 -11.57
C ARG A 56 -21.02 5.63 -10.21
N HIS A 57 -20.19 5.18 -9.28
CA HIS A 57 -20.62 4.82 -7.92
C HIS A 57 -20.38 5.94 -6.89
N GLY A 58 -19.91 7.12 -7.32
CA GLY A 58 -19.60 8.23 -6.42
C GLY A 58 -18.44 7.93 -5.46
N LEU A 59 -17.57 6.98 -5.80
CA LEU A 59 -16.42 6.57 -5.01
C LEU A 59 -15.16 7.29 -5.49
N LYS A 60 -14.19 7.45 -4.59
CA LYS A 60 -12.86 7.95 -4.91
C LYS A 60 -11.82 6.89 -4.57
N GLY A 61 -10.68 7.00 -5.24
CA GLY A 61 -9.58 6.06 -5.14
C GLY A 61 -8.26 6.78 -5.24
N SER A 62 -7.21 6.12 -4.76
CA SER A 62 -5.83 6.61 -4.81
C SER A 62 -5.06 5.85 -5.88
N PHE A 63 -4.41 6.57 -6.79
CA PHE A 63 -3.64 5.99 -7.89
C PHE A 63 -2.18 6.36 -7.71
N TYR A 64 -1.36 5.37 -7.43
CA TYR A 64 0.07 5.54 -7.30
C TYR A 64 0.72 5.36 -8.66
N LEU A 65 1.25 6.46 -9.18
CA LEU A 65 1.71 6.56 -10.55
C LEU A 65 3.20 6.24 -10.63
N THR A 66 3.55 5.26 -11.46
CA THR A 66 4.93 5.06 -11.88
C THR A 66 5.26 6.09 -12.95
N LEU A 67 6.23 6.95 -12.65
CA LEU A 67 6.56 8.11 -13.50
C LEU A 67 7.11 7.72 -14.88
N ALA A 68 7.71 6.53 -14.99
CA ALA A 68 8.17 5.96 -16.26
C ALA A 68 7.07 5.25 -17.08
N SER A 69 5.82 5.19 -16.59
CA SER A 69 4.75 4.53 -17.33
C SER A 69 4.40 5.25 -18.62
N ASP A 70 4.03 4.48 -19.65
CA ASP A 70 3.61 5.05 -20.93
C ASP A 70 2.35 5.91 -20.81
N THR A 71 1.45 5.59 -19.87
CA THR A 71 0.20 6.36 -19.68
C THR A 71 0.48 7.75 -19.10
N LEU A 72 1.51 7.92 -18.26
CA LEU A 72 1.89 9.24 -17.78
C LEU A 72 2.43 10.12 -18.92
N ARG A 73 3.14 9.53 -19.87
CA ARG A 73 3.67 10.25 -21.05
C ARG A 73 2.59 10.55 -22.09
N THR A 74 1.70 9.59 -22.35
CA THR A 74 0.75 9.65 -23.47
C THR A 74 -0.63 10.16 -23.08
N ARG A 75 -1.04 9.97 -21.82
CA ARG A 75 -2.39 10.25 -21.29
C ARG A 75 -2.35 11.15 -20.05
N GLN A 76 -1.32 11.98 -19.91
CA GLN A 76 -1.14 12.90 -18.78
C GLN A 76 -2.38 13.76 -18.48
N ARG A 77 -3.07 14.22 -19.53
CA ARG A 77 -4.27 15.06 -19.39
C ARG A 77 -5.42 14.34 -18.69
N GLU A 78 -5.53 13.03 -18.89
CA GLU A 78 -6.56 12.19 -18.28
C GLU A 78 -6.24 11.93 -16.81
N TRP A 79 -4.97 11.67 -16.48
CA TRP A 79 -4.52 11.65 -15.09
C TRP A 79 -4.80 12.98 -14.39
N ALA A 80 -4.48 14.10 -15.02
CA ALA A 80 -4.80 15.42 -14.48
C ALA A 80 -6.32 15.63 -14.32
N ALA A 81 -7.15 15.04 -15.18
CA ALA A 81 -8.60 15.09 -15.04
C ALA A 81 -9.08 14.24 -13.84
N ALA A 82 -8.51 13.04 -13.64
CA ALA A 82 -8.81 12.21 -12.48
C ALA A 82 -8.52 12.94 -11.16
N ALA A 83 -7.38 13.63 -11.07
CA ALA A 83 -7.04 14.47 -9.91
C ALA A 83 -8.04 15.60 -9.69
N ARG A 84 -8.40 16.34 -10.75
CA ARG A 84 -9.41 17.42 -10.66
C ARG A 84 -10.78 16.89 -10.23
N ASN A 85 -11.06 15.63 -10.53
CA ASN A 85 -12.28 14.95 -10.12
C ASN A 85 -12.18 14.32 -8.70
N GLY A 86 -11.13 14.65 -7.93
CA GLY A 86 -11.01 14.28 -6.52
C GLY A 86 -10.42 12.89 -6.26
N HIS A 87 -9.87 12.22 -7.27
CA HIS A 87 -9.02 11.06 -7.04
C HIS A 87 -7.65 11.52 -6.55
N GLU A 88 -7.05 10.78 -5.63
CA GLU A 88 -5.69 11.05 -5.17
C GLU A 88 -4.69 10.48 -6.18
N LEU A 89 -3.66 11.25 -6.53
CA LEU A 89 -2.52 10.76 -7.30
C LEU A 89 -1.27 10.78 -6.43
N GLY A 90 -0.73 9.59 -6.16
CA GLY A 90 0.51 9.40 -5.42
C GLY A 90 1.67 9.04 -6.34
N ASN A 91 2.90 9.08 -5.81
CA ASN A 91 4.09 8.56 -6.50
C ASN A 91 4.31 7.10 -6.09
N HIS A 92 4.40 6.17 -7.05
CA HIS A 92 4.71 4.76 -6.76
C HIS A 92 6.22 4.45 -6.82
N THR A 93 6.97 5.17 -7.67
CA THR A 93 8.44 5.19 -7.79
C THR A 93 8.83 5.95 -9.07
N LEU A 94 10.08 6.41 -9.18
CA LEU A 94 10.65 6.92 -10.45
C LEU A 94 10.87 5.80 -11.48
N PHE A 95 11.33 4.63 -11.02
CA PHE A 95 11.61 3.46 -11.86
C PHE A 95 10.97 2.23 -11.23
N HIS A 96 10.12 1.50 -11.97
CA HIS A 96 9.88 0.11 -11.63
C HIS A 96 11.17 -0.65 -11.85
N ALA A 97 11.71 -1.28 -10.83
CA ALA A 97 12.64 -2.38 -11.03
C ALA A 97 11.86 -3.58 -11.59
N CYS A 98 11.47 -3.51 -12.86
CA CYS A 98 11.06 -4.70 -13.58
C CYS A 98 12.35 -5.47 -13.90
N SER A 99 12.75 -6.34 -12.97
CA SER A 99 13.73 -7.40 -13.23
C SER A 99 13.07 -8.45 -14.13
N SER A 100 12.84 -8.12 -15.40
CA SER A 100 12.70 -9.14 -16.43
C SER A 100 14.07 -9.28 -17.07
N SER A 101 14.85 -10.24 -16.56
CA SER A 101 16.09 -10.73 -17.16
C SER A 101 15.79 -11.32 -18.54
N ARG A 102 15.65 -10.47 -19.57
CA ARG A 102 15.78 -10.95 -20.94
C ARG A 102 17.27 -11.03 -21.26
N PHE A 103 17.76 -12.26 -21.10
CA PHE A 103 19.02 -12.75 -21.64
C PHE A 103 19.23 -12.17 -23.04
N GLN A 104 20.08 -11.14 -23.13
CA GLN A 104 20.54 -10.64 -24.42
C GLN A 104 21.55 -11.69 -24.88
N THR A 105 21.09 -12.69 -25.63
CA THR A 105 22.00 -13.52 -26.40
C THR A 105 22.67 -12.56 -27.38
N HIS A 106 23.91 -12.15 -27.05
CA HIS A 106 24.84 -11.60 -28.00
C HIS A 106 25.00 -12.64 -29.12
N ARG A 107 24.21 -12.53 -30.18
CA ARG A 107 24.56 -13.15 -31.45
C ARG A 107 25.74 -12.38 -31.98
N ALA A 108 26.90 -12.99 -31.76
CA ALA A 108 28.16 -12.61 -32.35
C ALA A 108 27.98 -12.36 -33.86
N ASP A 109 28.44 -11.17 -34.23
CA ASP A 109 28.99 -10.83 -35.54
C ASP A 109 29.56 -12.04 -36.29
N ARG A 110 29.01 -12.30 -37.48
CA ARG A 110 29.73 -12.87 -38.62
C ARG A 110 29.09 -12.35 -39.91
N ARG A 111 29.68 -11.33 -40.53
CA ARG A 111 29.67 -11.21 -42.00
C ARG A 111 31.03 -11.63 -42.54
N PRO A 112 31.11 -12.51 -43.56
CA PRO A 112 32.30 -12.59 -44.40
C PRO A 112 32.16 -11.63 -45.60
N HIS A 113 33.19 -10.82 -45.81
CA HIS A 113 33.63 -10.41 -47.15
C HIS A 113 34.60 -11.47 -47.67
#